data_AF-A0A9Q9D738-F1
#
_entry.id   AF-A0A9Q9D738-F1
#
_cell.length_a   1.000
_cell.length_b   1.000
_cell.length_c   1.000
_cell.angle_alpha   90.00
_cell.angle_beta   90.00
_cell.angle_gamma   90.00
#
_symmetry.space_group_name_H-M   'P 1'
#
loop_
_entity.id
_entity.type
_entity.pdbx_description
1 polymer ?
#
loop_
_entity_poly.entity_id
_entity_poly.type
_entity_poly.pdbx_seq_one_letter_code
_entity_poly.pdbx_strand_id
1 'polypeptide(L)'
;MLIINEQLFEIDDLIDEVIKDFLNLPEVNAYRALKKAFEEDEDLQSKLQLLTDNQDYIAFRPELVQLRKELLLNEKVYQLRVAENDLQELLSELTKDITSAISEHIFVDENLPLKGGSRHGRHH
;
A
#
# COMPACT_ATOMS: atom_id res chain seq x y z
N MET A 1 33.26 18.46 -20.69
CA MET A 1 33.73 17.16 -20.17
C MET A 1 32.65 16.67 -19.22
N LEU A 2 31.86 15.67 -19.63
CA LEU A 2 30.89 15.03 -18.74
C LEU A 2 31.69 14.20 -17.75
N ILE A 3 31.70 14.62 -16.48
CA ILE A 3 32.27 13.82 -15.40
C ILE A 3 31.25 12.71 -15.15
N ILE A 4 31.49 11.54 -15.73
CA ILE A 4 30.73 10.33 -15.43
C ILE A 4 31.13 9.94 -14.00
N ASN A 5 30.21 10.07 -13.06
CA ASN A 5 30.44 9.68 -11.68
C ASN A 5 30.13 8.19 -11.53
N GLU A 6 31.16 7.35 -11.57
CA GLU A 6 31.06 5.89 -11.48
C GLU A 6 30.29 5.44 -10.22
N GLN A 7 30.37 6.19 -9.13
CA GLN A 7 29.66 5.90 -7.88
C GLN A 7 28.14 6.00 -8.00
N LEU A 8 27.63 6.83 -8.92
CA LEU A 8 26.17 6.91 -9.16
C LEU A 8 25.67 5.66 -9.90
N PHE A 9 26.47 5.11 -10.82
CA PHE A 9 26.13 3.86 -11.50
C PHE A 9 26.16 2.67 -10.54
N GLU A 10 27.12 2.62 -9.61
CA GLU A 10 27.15 1.59 -8.56
C GLU A 10 25.91 1.65 -7.67
N ILE A 11 25.41 2.85 -7.35
CA ILE A 11 24.16 3.02 -6.59
C ILE A 11 22.96 2.54 -7.41
N ASP A 12 22.88 2.88 -8.69
CA ASP A 12 21.80 2.43 -9.57
C ASP A 12 21.76 0.89 -9.68
N ASP A 13 22.92 0.23 -9.82
CA ASP A 13 23.02 -1.23 -9.83
C ASP A 13 22.57 -1.85 -8.50
N LEU A 14 22.96 -1.26 -7.37
CA LEU A 14 22.52 -1.71 -6.03
C LEU A 14 21.00 -1.52 -5.82
N ILE A 15 20.41 -0.46 -6.38
CA ILE A 15 18.96 -0.26 -6.35
C ILE A 15 18.25 -1.41 -7.09
N ASP A 16 18.76 -1.82 -8.25
CA ASP A 16 18.19 -2.95 -9.00
C ASP A 16 18.28 -4.26 -8.21
N GLU A 17 19.37 -4.50 -7.48
CA GLU A 17 19.51 -5.65 -6.57
C GLU A 17 18.49 -5.60 -5.43
N VAL A 18 18.35 -4.45 -4.76
CA VAL A 18 17.37 -4.24 -3.69
C VAL A 18 15.95 -4.48 -4.20
N ILE A 19 15.60 -3.94 -5.38
CA ILE A 19 14.29 -4.17 -6.00
C ILE A 19 14.08 -5.66 -6.26
N LYS A 20 15.05 -6.33 -6.87
CA LYS A 20 14.95 -7.75 -7.19
C LYS A 20 14.71 -8.60 -5.94
N ASP A 21 15.46 -8.35 -4.88
CA ASP A 21 15.32 -9.08 -3.61
C ASP A 21 13.99 -8.76 -2.94
N PHE A 22 13.59 -7.49 -2.91
CA PHE A 22 12.30 -7.07 -2.39
C PHE A 22 11.14 -7.75 -3.12
N LEU A 23 11.20 -7.85 -4.44
CA LEU A 23 10.17 -8.52 -5.25
C LEU A 23 10.06 -10.03 -5.00
N ASN A 24 11.09 -10.66 -4.43
CA ASN A 24 11.08 -12.07 -4.08
C ASN A 24 10.51 -12.35 -2.67
N LEU A 25 10.22 -11.31 -1.89
CA LEU A 25 9.65 -11.45 -0.55
C LEU A 25 8.29 -12.19 -0.59
N PRO A 26 8.01 -13.06 0.39
CA PRO A 26 6.75 -13.79 0.45
C PRO A 26 5.53 -12.86 0.53
N GLU A 27 5.65 -11.70 1.18
CA GLU A 27 4.62 -10.68 1.30
C GLU A 27 4.25 -10.08 -0.06
N VAL A 28 5.23 -9.85 -0.93
CA VAL A 28 5.00 -9.37 -2.31
C VAL A 28 4.26 -10.41 -3.13
N ASN A 29 4.63 -11.68 -2.98
CA ASN A 29 3.96 -12.78 -3.67
C ASN A 29 2.52 -12.97 -3.16
N ALA A 30 2.29 -12.87 -1.84
CA ALA A 30 0.97 -12.93 -1.23
C ALA A 30 0.07 -11.79 -1.73
N TYR A 31 0.56 -10.54 -1.71
CA TYR A 31 -0.17 -9.40 -2.24
C TYR A 31 -0.52 -9.58 -3.72
N ARG A 32 0.43 -10.01 -4.56
CA ARG A 32 0.18 -10.24 -6.00
C ARG A 32 -0.90 -11.31 -6.23
N ALA A 33 -0.88 -12.39 -5.45
CA ALA A 33 -1.89 -13.44 -5.55
C ALA A 33 -3.28 -12.94 -5.14
N LEU A 34 -3.38 -12.21 -4.02
CA LEU A 34 -4.63 -11.61 -3.54
C LEU A 34 -5.17 -10.56 -4.50
N LYS A 35 -4.30 -9.71 -5.05
CA LYS A 35 -4.65 -8.71 -6.05
C LYS A 35 -5.24 -9.36 -7.29
N LYS A 36 -4.59 -10.41 -7.79
CA LYS A 36 -5.10 -11.18 -8.94
C LYS A 36 -6.48 -11.79 -8.63
N ALA A 37 -6.64 -12.43 -7.48
CA ALA A 37 -7.91 -13.03 -7.07
C ALA A 37 -9.04 -12.00 -6.86
N PHE A 38 -8.68 -10.76 -6.50
CA PHE A 38 -9.58 -9.61 -6.41
C PHE A 38 -9.98 -9.10 -7.80
N GLU A 39 -9.03 -8.96 -8.72
CA GLU A 39 -9.26 -8.49 -10.10
C GLU A 39 -10.07 -9.49 -10.94
N GLU A 40 -9.88 -10.79 -10.72
CA GLU A 40 -10.62 -11.86 -11.41
C GLU A 40 -12.07 -12.04 -10.92
N ASP A 41 -12.47 -11.38 -9.83
CA ASP A 41 -13.84 -11.45 -9.31
C ASP A 41 -14.77 -10.45 -10.01
N GLU A 42 -15.41 -10.89 -11.10
CA GLU A 42 -16.28 -10.04 -11.92
C GLU A 42 -17.45 -9.40 -11.16
N ASP A 43 -18.05 -10.12 -10.17
CA ASP A 43 -19.15 -9.58 -9.36
C ASP A 43 -18.64 -8.46 -8.43
N LEU A 44 -17.49 -8.68 -7.80
CA LEU A 44 -16.84 -7.69 -6.96
C LEU A 44 -16.44 -6.45 -7.77
N GLN A 45 -15.84 -6.62 -8.95
CA GLN A 45 -15.46 -5.52 -9.83
C GLN A 45 -16.69 -4.74 -10.32
N SER A 46 -17.78 -5.43 -10.68
CA SER A 46 -19.02 -4.78 -11.09
C SER A 46 -19.63 -3.93 -9.98
N LYS A 47 -19.64 -4.43 -8.74
CA LYS A 47 -20.11 -3.70 -7.56
C LYS A 47 -19.25 -2.49 -7.23
N LEU A 48 -17.93 -2.62 -7.37
CA LEU A 48 -16.99 -1.51 -7.18
C LEU A 48 -17.18 -0.44 -8.25
N GLN A 49 -17.33 -0.84 -9.52
CA GLN A 49 -17.58 0.09 -10.61
C GLN A 49 -18.88 0.87 -10.39
N LEU A 50 -19.96 0.19 -9.98
CA LEU A 50 -21.22 0.85 -9.64
C LEU A 50 -21.06 1.88 -8.52
N LEU A 51 -20.24 1.61 -7.51
CA LEU A 51 -19.94 2.61 -6.46
C LEU A 51 -19.12 3.78 -6.99
N THR A 52 -18.07 3.51 -7.78
CA THR A 52 -17.19 4.54 -8.33
C THR A 52 -17.97 5.47 -9.27
N ASP A 53 -18.81 4.92 -10.13
CA ASP A 53 -19.64 5.68 -11.07
C ASP A 53 -20.68 6.57 -10.35
N ASN A 54 -21.04 6.22 -9.11
CA ASN A 54 -22.01 6.95 -8.31
C ASN A 54 -21.40 7.63 -7.08
N GLN A 55 -20.08 7.86 -7.05
CA GLN A 55 -19.34 8.28 -5.87
C GLN A 55 -19.90 9.56 -5.21
N ASP A 56 -20.31 10.54 -6.03
CA ASP A 56 -20.87 11.82 -5.57
C ASP A 56 -22.28 11.68 -4.96
N TYR A 57 -22.98 10.59 -5.28
CA TYR A 57 -24.36 10.36 -4.87
C TYR A 57 -24.49 9.35 -3.71
N ILE A 58 -23.39 8.73 -3.28
CA ILE A 58 -23.38 7.73 -2.21
C ILE A 58 -24.04 8.27 -0.95
N ALA A 59 -23.76 9.52 -0.57
CA ALA A 59 -24.30 10.13 0.66
C ALA A 59 -25.84 10.27 0.67
N PHE A 60 -26.46 10.28 -0.52
CA PHE A 60 -27.90 10.52 -0.68
C PHE A 60 -28.69 9.25 -1.05
N ARG A 61 -28.00 8.13 -1.31
CA ARG A 61 -28.61 6.87 -1.73
C ARG A 61 -28.31 5.75 -0.73
N PRO A 62 -29.29 5.34 0.09
CA PRO A 62 -29.07 4.35 1.14
C PRO A 62 -28.61 3.00 0.59
N GLU A 63 -29.06 2.60 -0.61
CA GLU A 63 -28.57 1.40 -1.30
C GLU A 63 -27.06 1.42 -1.58
N LEU A 64 -26.48 2.57 -1.96
CA LEU A 64 -25.04 2.70 -2.23
C LEU A 64 -24.22 2.71 -0.94
N VAL A 65 -24.77 3.27 0.14
CA VAL A 65 -24.13 3.21 1.47
C VAL A 65 -24.07 1.76 1.97
N GLN A 66 -25.12 0.98 1.75
CA GLN A 66 -25.16 -0.44 2.10
C GLN A 66 -24.15 -1.23 1.25
N LEU A 67 -24.15 -1.03 -0.07
CA LEU A 67 -23.19 -1.66 -0.97
C LEU A 67 -21.73 -1.37 -0.58
N ARG A 68 -21.42 -0.13 -0.19
CA ARG A 68 -20.08 0.24 0.31
C ARG A 68 -19.71 -0.53 1.57
N LYS A 69 -20.64 -0.70 2.51
CA LYS A 69 -20.39 -1.49 3.72
C LYS A 69 -20.18 -2.96 3.39
N GLU A 70 -20.99 -3.53 2.50
CA GLU A 70 -20.84 -4.92 2.05
C GLU A 70 -19.49 -5.16 1.40
N LEU A 71 -19.02 -4.24 0.55
CA LEU A 71 -17.70 -4.33 -0.07
C LEU A 71 -16.56 -4.21 0.95
N LEU A 72 -16.70 -3.35 1.97
CA LEU A 72 -15.72 -3.26 3.05
C LEU A 72 -15.66 -4.53 3.91
N LEU A 73 -16.77 -5.26 4.03
CA LEU A 73 -16.86 -6.54 4.74
C LEU A 73 -16.52 -7.75 3.86
N ASN A 74 -16.26 -7.53 2.57
CA ASN A 74 -15.89 -8.61 1.67
C ASN A 74 -14.50 -9.13 2.04
N GLU A 75 -14.39 -10.45 2.22
CA GLU A 75 -13.16 -11.11 2.64
C GLU A 75 -11.98 -10.84 1.69
N LYS A 76 -12.21 -10.81 0.37
CA LYS A 76 -11.14 -10.53 -0.61
C LYS A 76 -10.64 -9.09 -0.50
N VAL A 77 -11.55 -8.14 -0.30
CA VAL A 77 -11.21 -6.73 -0.07
C VAL A 77 -10.41 -6.61 1.22
N TYR A 78 -10.86 -7.25 2.29
CA TYR A 78 -10.18 -7.23 3.58
C TYR A 78 -8.76 -7.81 3.50
N GLN A 79 -8.62 -9.03 2.96
CA GLN A 79 -7.33 -9.69 2.80
C GLN A 79 -6.37 -8.88 1.94
N LEU A 80 -6.86 -8.29 0.84
CA LEU A 80 -6.04 -7.42 0.00
C LEU A 80 -5.55 -6.19 0.78
N ARG A 81 -6.41 -5.56 1.58
CA ARG A 81 -6.03 -4.40 2.41
C ARG A 81 -5.00 -4.73 3.49
N VAL A 82 -5.09 -5.91 4.09
CA VAL A 82 -4.08 -6.39 5.04
C VAL A 82 -2.74 -6.56 4.33
N ALA A 83 -2.72 -7.27 3.20
CA ALA A 83 -1.49 -7.47 2.43
C ALA A 83 -0.89 -6.17 1.87
N GLU A 84 -1.72 -5.19 1.49
CA GLU A 84 -1.25 -3.84 1.13
C GLU A 84 -0.55 -3.15 2.30
N ASN A 85 -1.12 -3.24 3.51
CA ASN A 85 -0.53 -2.64 4.69
C ASN A 85 0.81 -3.31 5.05
N ASP A 86 0.89 -4.64 4.96
CA ASP A 86 2.12 -5.38 5.23
C ASP A 86 3.24 -4.96 4.26
N LEU A 87 2.93 -4.83 2.96
CA LEU A 87 3.88 -4.30 1.98
C LEU A 87 4.31 -2.87 2.27
N GLN A 88 3.38 -2.02 2.68
CA GLN A 88 3.68 -0.64 2.99
C GLN A 88 4.57 -0.53 4.24
N GLU A 89 4.40 -1.42 5.22
CA GLU A 89 5.26 -1.50 6.40
C GLU A 89 6.69 -1.87 6.00
N LEU A 90 6.87 -2.93 5.18
CA LEU A 90 8.17 -3.33 4.66
C LEU A 90 8.86 -2.22 3.85
N LEU A 91 8.12 -1.52 2.98
CA LEU A 91 8.65 -0.39 2.22
C LEU A 91 9.04 0.78 3.14
N SER A 92 8.28 1.01 4.21
CA SER A 92 8.56 2.06 5.18
C SER A 92 9.83 1.74 5.97
N GLU A 93 10.02 0.48 6.36
CA GLU A 93 11.25 0.01 7.02
C GLU A 93 12.46 0.16 6.11
N LEU A 94 12.38 -0.31 4.85
CA LEU A 94 13.47 -0.14 3.88
C LEU A 94 13.83 1.34 3.68
N THR A 95 12.82 2.22 3.60
CA THR A 95 13.04 3.66 3.44
C THR A 95 13.74 4.26 4.66
N LYS A 96 13.39 3.83 5.87
CA LYS A 96 14.06 4.25 7.10
C LYS A 96 15.50 3.76 7.17
N ASP A 97 15.77 2.53 6.76
CA ASP A 97 17.13 1.97 6.77
C ASP A 97 18.05 2.76 5.83
N ILE A 98 17.59 3.04 4.60
CA ILE A 98 18.30 3.88 3.63
C ILE A 98 18.52 5.29 4.20
N THR A 99 17.47 5.88 4.75
CA THR A 99 17.52 7.25 5.27
C THR A 99 18.47 7.37 6.46
N SER A 100 18.43 6.40 7.38
CA SER A 100 19.29 6.36 8.57
C SER A 100 20.76 6.15 8.21
N ALA A 101 21.05 5.41 7.14
CA ALA A 101 22.41 5.26 6.62
C ALA A 101 23.00 6.59 6.11
N ILE A 102 22.15 7.53 5.67
CA ILE A 102 22.56 8.88 5.24
C ILE A 102 22.59 9.84 6.44
N SER A 103 21.56 9.82 7.27
CA SER A 103 21.43 10.66 8.46
C SER A 103 20.32 10.16 9.39
N GLU A 104 20.67 9.90 10.65
CA GLU A 104 19.73 9.53 11.71
C GLU A 104 18.69 10.62 12.03
N HIS A 105 18.88 11.83 11.51
CA HIS A 105 18.00 12.99 11.79
C HIS A 105 16.95 13.25 10.71
N ILE A 106 16.97 12.53 9.60
CA ILE A 106 15.97 12.69 8.54
C ILE A 106 14.75 11.83 8.88
N PHE A 107 13.60 12.49 9.02
CA PHE A 107 12.32 11.82 9.32
C PHE A 107 11.68 11.26 8.04
N VAL A 108 11.20 10.02 8.11
CA VAL A 108 10.43 9.35 7.05
C VAL A 108 8.97 9.25 7.50
N ASP A 109 8.06 9.83 6.71
CA ASP A 109 6.61 9.68 6.93
C ASP A 109 6.12 8.35 6.36
N GLU A 110 5.65 7.47 7.24
CA GLU A 110 5.24 6.10 6.89
C GLU A 110 3.84 6.05 6.26
N ASN A 111 2.99 7.06 6.48
CA ASN A 111 1.59 7.15 6.00
C ASN A 111 0.80 5.82 6.05
N LEU A 112 1.04 4.97 7.05
CA LEU A 112 0.48 3.62 7.14
C LEU A 112 -1.04 3.67 7.41
N PRO A 113 -1.90 3.15 6.50
CA PRO A 113 -3.34 3.31 6.56
C PRO A 113 -3.98 2.62 7.78
N LEU A 114 -3.38 1.55 8.32
CA LEU A 114 -3.92 0.81 9.47
C LEU A 114 -3.27 1.17 10.82
N LYS A 115 -2.18 1.96 10.82
CA LYS A 115 -1.43 2.32 12.05
C LYS A 115 -2.08 3.48 12.83
N GLY A 116 -3.08 4.16 12.26
CA GLY A 116 -3.75 5.34 12.82
C GLY A 116 -4.79 5.12 13.94
N GLY A 117 -4.97 3.89 14.43
CA GLY A 117 -6.04 3.54 15.37
C GLY A 117 -5.82 3.89 16.85
N SER A 118 -4.77 4.61 17.24
CA SER A 118 -4.50 4.87 18.66
C SER A 118 -3.84 6.22 18.95
N ARG A 119 -4.58 7.32 18.76
CA ARG A 119 -4.33 8.60 19.44
C ARG A 119 -5.61 9.37 19.75
N HIS A 120 -6.45 8.80 20.61
CA HIS A 120 -7.31 9.61 21.49
C HIS A 120 -6.71 9.57 22.90
N GLY A 121 -5.61 10.32 23.08
CA GLY A 121 -5.14 10.69 24.41
C GLY A 121 -6.15 11.66 25.01
N ARG A 122 -7.04 11.12 25.87
CA ARG A 122 -7.81 11.91 26.83
C ARG A 122 -6.83 12.70 27.69
N HIS A 123 -6.71 13.99 27.46
CA HIS A 123 -6.20 14.92 28.47
C HIS A 123 -7.24 15.00 29.60
N HIS A 124 -6.85 14.54 30.77
CA HIS A 124 -7.43 14.93 32.06
C HIS A 124 -6.46 15.92 32.71
#